data_AF-A0AA97H3F3-F1
#
_entry.id   AF-A0AA97H3F3-F1
#
_cell.length_a   1.000
_cell.length_b   1.000
_cell.length_c   1.000
_cell.angle_alpha   90.00
_cell.angle_beta   90.00
_cell.angle_gamma   90.00
#
_symmetry.space_group_name_H-M   'P 1'
#
loop_
_entity.id
_entity.type
_entity.pdbx_description
1 polymer ?
#
loop_
_entity_poly.entity_id
_entity_poly.type
_entity_poly.pdbx_seq_one_letter_code
_entity_poly.pdbx_strand_id
1 'polypeptide(L)'
;MKNQLIECVPNISEGRDLKKINAIANSVTTVEGVKLLDVDPGKATNRTVITFVGEPKKVIEAAFRLIQKAAELIDMSQQTGEHPRFGATDVCPLVPIANISMEETAEYARLLGKRVGEELGISGYFYENAATKEDRKNLATVRSGEYEGLKEKVANPNWTPDFGPLTYNPQIEKSGVTAISARDFLIAYNVNLNSTSTRRANAIAFDIRENGRTKMVNGKPVLDANGNPERIPGDLKR
;
A
#
# COMPACT_ATOMS: atom_id res chain seq x y z
N MET A 1 4.73 -26.83 -19.58
CA MET A 1 3.73 -25.90 -19.00
C MET A 1 4.32 -24.50 -19.05
N LYS A 2 3.54 -23.47 -19.37
CA LYS A 2 4.06 -22.10 -19.32
C LYS A 2 4.18 -21.69 -17.85
N ASN A 3 5.32 -21.14 -17.44
CA ASN A 3 5.55 -20.79 -16.04
C ASN A 3 4.62 -19.65 -15.62
N GLN A 4 4.08 -19.74 -14.40
CA GLN A 4 3.33 -18.65 -13.78
C GLN A 4 4.30 -17.52 -13.41
N LEU A 5 3.89 -16.28 -13.62
CA LEU A 5 4.70 -15.11 -13.29
C LEU A 5 3.82 -14.07 -12.61
N ILE A 6 4.29 -13.58 -11.47
CA ILE A 6 3.72 -12.41 -10.78
C ILE A 6 4.79 -11.36 -10.54
N GLU A 7 4.35 -10.11 -10.46
CA GLU A 7 5.13 -8.99 -9.96
C GLU A 7 4.71 -8.68 -8.52
N CYS A 8 5.65 -8.21 -7.71
CA CYS A 8 5.40 -7.66 -6.40
C CYS A 8 6.00 -6.26 -6.33
N VAL A 9 5.20 -5.30 -5.83
CA VAL A 9 5.56 -3.88 -5.84
C VAL A 9 5.48 -3.28 -4.42
N PRO A 10 6.22 -3.80 -3.42
CA PRO A 10 6.12 -3.30 -2.06
C PRO A 10 6.58 -1.86 -1.91
N ASN A 11 6.02 -1.17 -0.94
CA ASN A 11 6.36 0.20 -0.60
C ASN A 11 6.83 0.25 0.84
N ILE A 12 8.07 0.66 1.03
CA ILE A 12 8.65 0.82 2.36
C ILE A 12 8.66 2.29 2.75
N SER A 13 8.50 2.54 4.05
CA SER A 13 8.44 3.89 4.64
C SER A 13 9.84 4.47 4.92
N GLU A 14 10.74 4.34 3.95
CA GLU A 14 12.10 4.89 3.97
C GLU A 14 12.45 5.34 2.55
N GLY A 15 12.91 6.57 2.38
CA GLY A 15 13.30 7.16 1.09
C GLY A 15 14.56 8.02 1.17
N ARG A 16 15.28 8.00 2.29
CA ARG A 16 16.42 8.89 2.58
C ARG A 16 17.70 8.11 2.88
N ASP A 17 17.63 7.06 3.70
CA ASP A 17 18.77 6.22 4.04
C ASP A 17 18.97 5.10 3.00
N LEU A 18 19.85 5.37 2.03
CA LEU A 18 20.18 4.42 0.97
C LEU A 18 20.76 3.10 1.50
N LYS A 19 21.41 3.08 2.67
CA LYS A 19 21.94 1.83 3.24
C LYS A 19 20.80 0.93 3.69
N LYS A 20 19.79 1.50 4.37
CA LYS A 20 18.58 0.75 4.75
C LYS A 20 17.81 0.29 3.51
N ILE A 21 17.59 1.19 2.55
CA ILE A 21 16.86 0.87 1.32
C ILE A 21 17.53 -0.29 0.58
N ASN A 22 18.84 -0.22 0.36
CA ASN A 22 19.57 -1.28 -0.32
C ASN A 22 19.58 -2.58 0.48
N ALA A 23 19.71 -2.52 1.81
CA ALA A 23 19.65 -3.73 2.64
C ALA A 23 18.29 -4.42 2.56
N ILE A 24 17.19 -3.66 2.50
CA ILE A 24 15.83 -4.18 2.34
C ILE A 24 15.61 -4.70 0.92
N ALA A 25 15.97 -3.95 -0.12
CA ALA A 25 15.81 -4.39 -1.51
C ALA A 25 16.64 -5.64 -1.82
N ASN A 26 17.87 -5.73 -1.31
CA ASN A 26 18.73 -6.89 -1.54
C ASN A 26 18.26 -8.15 -0.81
N SER A 27 17.35 -8.08 0.17
CA SER A 27 16.79 -9.30 0.77
C SER A 27 15.99 -10.11 -0.27
N VAL A 28 15.39 -9.44 -1.25
CA VAL A 28 14.66 -10.05 -2.38
C VAL A 28 15.60 -10.90 -3.24
N THR A 29 16.83 -10.42 -3.50
CA THR A 29 17.79 -11.11 -4.37
C THR A 29 18.39 -12.37 -3.73
N THR A 30 18.15 -12.59 -2.44
CA THR A 30 18.55 -13.83 -1.74
C THR A 30 17.65 -15.02 -2.08
N VAL A 31 16.54 -14.80 -2.79
CA VAL A 31 15.61 -15.85 -3.20
C VAL A 31 15.86 -16.21 -4.66
N GLU A 32 16.37 -17.41 -4.88
CA GLU A 32 16.60 -17.93 -6.22
C GLU A 32 15.30 -18.00 -7.03
N GLY A 33 15.35 -17.50 -8.27
CA GLY A 33 14.20 -17.42 -9.18
C GLY A 33 13.41 -16.11 -9.09
N VAL A 34 13.83 -15.17 -8.23
CA VAL A 34 13.27 -13.81 -8.18
C VAL A 34 14.25 -12.81 -8.79
N LYS A 35 13.74 -11.91 -9.62
CA LYS A 35 14.49 -10.82 -10.22
C LYS A 35 14.03 -9.48 -9.67
N LEU A 36 14.92 -8.79 -8.97
CA LEU A 36 14.74 -7.37 -8.64
C LEU A 36 14.84 -6.54 -9.93
N LEU A 37 13.79 -5.76 -10.22
CA LEU A 37 13.68 -4.98 -11.44
C LEU A 37 14.01 -3.50 -11.20
N ASP A 38 13.49 -2.94 -10.11
CA ASP A 38 13.61 -1.51 -9.84
C ASP A 38 13.55 -1.19 -8.34
N VAL A 39 14.19 -0.09 -7.95
CA VAL A 39 14.19 0.50 -6.62
C VAL A 39 14.13 2.02 -6.78
N ASP A 40 12.96 2.61 -6.51
CA ASP A 40 12.67 4.02 -6.73
C ASP A 40 12.43 4.76 -5.40
N PRO A 41 13.48 5.37 -4.80
CA PRO A 41 13.37 6.10 -3.55
C PRO A 41 12.94 7.56 -3.74
N GLY A 42 11.88 7.96 -3.05
CA GLY A 42 11.43 9.34 -2.96
C GLY A 42 11.85 10.01 -1.65
N LYS A 43 12.77 10.99 -1.73
CA LYS A 43 13.32 11.68 -0.54
C LYS A 43 12.30 12.51 0.23
N ALA A 44 11.43 13.24 -0.48
CA ALA A 44 10.39 14.09 0.10
C ALA A 44 9.23 13.26 0.67
N THR A 45 8.76 12.30 -0.12
CA THR A 45 7.74 11.32 0.29
C THR A 45 8.23 10.40 1.41
N ASN A 46 9.55 10.27 1.59
CA ASN A 46 10.21 9.32 2.49
C ASN A 46 9.66 7.89 2.33
N ARG A 47 9.55 7.48 1.07
CA ARG A 47 9.00 6.19 0.63
C ARG A 47 9.85 5.67 -0.50
N THR A 48 10.07 4.36 -0.53
CA THR A 48 10.68 3.67 -1.67
C THR A 48 9.72 2.65 -2.24
N VAL A 49 9.58 2.66 -3.56
CA VAL A 49 8.88 1.62 -4.32
C VAL A 49 9.92 0.61 -4.78
N ILE A 50 9.69 -0.66 -4.50
CA ILE A 50 10.57 -1.76 -4.91
C ILE A 50 9.77 -2.66 -5.83
N THR A 51 10.34 -3.06 -6.97
CA THR A 51 9.64 -3.89 -7.97
C THR A 51 10.46 -5.14 -8.24
N PHE A 52 9.84 -6.31 -8.12
CA PHE A 52 10.47 -7.58 -8.46
C PHE A 52 9.46 -8.58 -9.02
N VAL A 53 9.97 -9.55 -9.79
CA VAL A 53 9.17 -10.56 -10.49
C VAL A 53 9.72 -11.96 -10.29
N GLY A 54 8.85 -12.96 -10.41
CA GLY A 54 9.24 -14.37 -10.36
C GLY A 54 8.03 -15.29 -10.28
N GLU A 55 8.30 -16.58 -10.07
CA GLU A 55 7.23 -17.55 -9.81
C GLU A 55 6.52 -17.24 -8.49
N PRO A 56 5.20 -17.47 -8.38
CA PRO A 56 4.40 -17.00 -7.24
C PRO A 56 4.98 -17.35 -5.87
N LYS A 57 5.33 -18.63 -5.64
CA LYS A 57 5.89 -19.08 -4.35
C LYS A 57 7.22 -18.40 -4.01
N LYS A 58 8.06 -18.14 -5.01
CA LYS A 58 9.36 -17.48 -4.83
C LYS A 58 9.17 -15.99 -4.53
N VAL A 59 8.23 -15.34 -5.21
CA VAL A 59 7.86 -13.95 -4.95
C VAL A 59 7.30 -13.79 -3.54
N ILE A 60 6.46 -14.72 -3.05
CA ILE A 60 5.96 -14.69 -1.67
C ILE A 60 7.09 -14.80 -0.65
N GLU A 61 8.06 -15.69 -0.87
CA GLU A 61 9.23 -15.79 0.00
C GLU A 61 10.07 -14.50 -0.01
N ALA A 62 10.29 -13.90 -1.17
CA ALA A 62 11.04 -12.65 -1.28
C ALA A 62 10.31 -11.47 -0.62
N ALA A 63 9.00 -11.36 -0.81
CA ALA A 63 8.16 -10.35 -0.17
C ALA A 63 8.17 -10.49 1.36
N PHE A 64 8.08 -11.72 1.87
CA PHE A 64 8.18 -12.01 3.29
C PHE A 64 9.52 -11.54 3.88
N ARG A 65 10.64 -11.88 3.23
CA ARG A 65 11.99 -11.44 3.66
C ARG A 65 12.14 -9.92 3.62
N LEU A 66 11.58 -9.27 2.61
CA LEU A 66 11.57 -7.80 2.50
C LEU A 66 10.81 -7.17 3.65
N ILE A 67 9.61 -7.67 3.98
CA ILE A 67 8.79 -7.18 5.09
C ILE A 67 9.53 -7.37 6.42
N GLN A 68 10.11 -8.55 6.65
CA GLN A 68 10.94 -8.82 7.83
C GLN A 68 12.09 -7.81 7.93
N LYS A 69 12.84 -7.61 6.84
CA LYS A 69 14.00 -6.71 6.84
C LYS A 69 13.61 -5.25 7.05
N ALA A 70 12.46 -4.84 6.49
CA ALA A 70 11.90 -3.51 6.72
C ALA A 70 11.56 -3.29 8.20
N ALA A 71 10.90 -4.26 8.85
CA ALA A 71 10.53 -4.17 10.28
C ALA A 71 11.75 -4.21 11.22
N GLU A 72 12.89 -4.75 10.78
CA GLU A 72 14.16 -4.68 11.51
C GLU A 72 14.79 -3.29 11.46
N LEU A 73 14.73 -2.63 10.30
CA LEU A 73 15.55 -1.43 10.01
C LEU A 73 14.78 -0.11 10.07
N ILE A 74 13.46 -0.15 9.96
CA ILE A 74 12.57 1.01 9.99
C ILE A 74 11.82 1.02 11.31
N ASP A 75 11.99 2.12 12.05
CA ASP A 75 11.20 2.43 13.25
C ASP A 75 10.15 3.46 12.86
N MET A 76 8.89 3.04 12.84
CA MET A 76 7.76 3.88 12.45
C MET A 76 7.50 5.03 13.43
N SER A 77 7.90 4.90 14.70
CA SER A 77 7.75 5.98 15.69
C SER A 77 8.57 7.23 15.35
N GLN A 78 9.62 7.08 14.54
CA GLN A 78 10.50 8.15 14.07
C GLN A 78 10.25 8.53 12.61
N GLN A 79 9.37 7.80 11.91
CA GLN A 79 9.17 7.94 10.49
C GLN A 79 8.24 9.13 10.18
N THR A 80 8.70 10.02 9.31
CA THR A 80 7.92 11.14 8.78
C THR A 80 8.16 11.31 7.28
N GLY A 81 7.14 11.67 6.52
CA GLY A 81 7.20 11.90 5.08
C GLY A 81 5.92 12.51 4.54
N GLU A 82 5.96 13.05 3.33
CA GLU A 82 4.77 13.65 2.69
C GLU A 82 3.75 12.61 2.19
N HIS A 83 4.17 11.35 2.06
CA HIS A 83 3.30 10.29 1.56
C HIS A 83 2.56 9.59 2.71
N PRO A 84 1.23 9.43 2.63
CA PRO A 84 0.47 8.72 3.65
C PRO A 84 1.00 7.30 3.85
N ARG A 85 1.19 6.92 5.11
CA ARG A 85 1.78 5.62 5.47
C ARG A 85 1.27 5.14 6.82
N PHE A 86 1.27 3.84 7.02
CA PHE A 86 0.96 3.25 8.34
C PHE A 86 1.81 2.04 8.70
N GLY A 87 2.89 1.77 7.96
CA GLY A 87 3.78 0.64 8.23
C GLY A 87 5.17 0.77 7.63
N ALA A 88 6.13 0.07 8.21
CA ALA A 88 7.51 -0.02 7.73
C ALA A 88 7.54 -0.56 6.29
N THR A 89 6.74 -1.61 6.04
CA THR A 89 6.18 -1.89 4.71
C THR A 89 4.72 -1.44 4.72
N ASP A 90 4.42 -0.35 4.02
CA ASP A 90 3.09 0.24 3.95
C ASP A 90 2.16 -0.68 3.15
N VAL A 91 2.50 -0.91 1.88
CA VAL A 91 1.74 -1.83 1.01
C VAL A 91 2.64 -2.86 0.35
N CYS A 92 2.09 -4.04 0.08
CA CYS A 92 2.74 -5.13 -0.65
C CYS A 92 1.77 -5.77 -1.66
N PRO A 93 1.46 -5.09 -2.78
CA PRO A 93 0.61 -5.64 -3.83
C PRO A 93 1.33 -6.70 -4.66
N LEU A 94 0.56 -7.68 -5.13
CA LEU A 94 0.92 -8.67 -6.14
C LEU A 94 0.14 -8.38 -7.42
N VAL A 95 0.79 -8.54 -8.58
CA VAL A 95 0.19 -8.30 -9.89
C VAL A 95 0.33 -9.56 -10.75
N PRO A 96 -0.77 -10.11 -11.30
CA PRO A 96 -0.70 -11.24 -12.23
C PRO A 96 -0.05 -10.81 -13.55
N ILE A 97 1.02 -11.50 -13.99
CA ILE A 97 1.75 -11.17 -15.23
C ILE A 97 1.49 -12.20 -16.31
N ALA A 98 1.66 -13.48 -16.01
CA ALA A 98 1.50 -14.55 -17.00
C ALA A 98 0.99 -15.84 -16.37
N ASN A 99 0.02 -16.47 -17.05
CA ASN A 99 -0.51 -17.81 -16.74
C ASN A 99 -1.04 -17.97 -15.31
N ILE A 100 -1.53 -16.89 -14.70
CA ILE A 100 -2.14 -16.88 -13.36
C ILE A 100 -3.30 -15.89 -13.35
N SER A 101 -4.41 -16.26 -12.72
CA SER A 101 -5.57 -15.38 -12.58
C SER A 101 -5.41 -14.36 -11.44
N MET A 102 -6.30 -13.37 -11.41
CA MET A 102 -6.35 -12.42 -10.31
C MET A 102 -6.73 -13.12 -8.99
N GLU A 103 -7.66 -14.06 -9.05
CA GLU A 103 -8.14 -14.85 -7.91
C GLU A 103 -7.01 -15.71 -7.34
N GLU A 104 -6.26 -16.43 -8.19
CA GLU A 104 -5.07 -17.18 -7.77
C GLU A 104 -4.04 -16.26 -7.10
N THR A 105 -3.82 -15.07 -7.67
CA THR A 105 -2.89 -14.07 -7.11
C THR A 105 -3.38 -13.53 -5.76
N ALA A 106 -4.69 -13.34 -5.58
CA ALA A 106 -5.30 -12.95 -4.32
C ALA A 106 -5.12 -14.02 -3.24
N GLU A 107 -5.17 -15.30 -3.57
CA GLU A 107 -4.83 -16.37 -2.62
C GLU A 107 -3.37 -16.30 -2.18
N TYR A 108 -2.43 -16.01 -3.10
CA TYR A 108 -1.03 -15.78 -2.75
C TYR A 108 -0.83 -14.57 -1.83
N ALA A 109 -1.60 -13.50 -2.04
CA ALA A 109 -1.60 -12.34 -1.13
C ALA A 109 -2.06 -12.74 0.28
N ARG A 110 -3.11 -13.56 0.39
CA ARG A 110 -3.59 -14.06 1.69
C ARG A 110 -2.60 -15.00 2.38
N LEU A 111 -1.93 -15.86 1.62
CA LEU A 111 -0.85 -16.71 2.13
C LEU A 111 0.31 -15.88 2.69
N LEU A 112 0.73 -14.82 1.97
CA LEU A 112 1.76 -13.90 2.45
C LEU A 112 1.34 -13.23 3.75
N GLY A 113 0.14 -12.64 3.81
CA GLY A 113 -0.34 -11.95 5.02
C GLY A 113 -0.45 -12.88 6.22
N LYS A 114 -1.01 -14.07 6.04
CA LYS A 114 -1.07 -15.10 7.09
C LYS A 114 0.33 -15.37 7.67
N ARG A 115 1.30 -15.62 6.80
CA ARG A 115 2.68 -15.92 7.19
C ARG A 115 3.37 -14.76 7.88
N VAL A 116 3.19 -13.54 7.38
CA VAL A 116 3.68 -12.30 8.02
C VAL A 116 3.10 -12.14 9.42
N GLY A 117 1.80 -12.39 9.59
CA GLY A 117 1.15 -12.34 10.89
C GLY A 117 1.65 -13.41 11.88
N GLU A 118 1.76 -14.65 11.42
CA GLU A 118 2.15 -15.80 12.25
C GLU A 118 3.65 -15.80 12.62
N GLU A 119 4.53 -15.51 11.67
CA GLU A 119 5.98 -15.63 11.87
C GLU A 119 6.65 -14.33 12.31
N LEU A 120 6.13 -13.16 11.91
CA LEU A 120 6.73 -11.86 12.23
C LEU A 120 5.96 -11.08 13.29
N GLY A 121 4.74 -11.52 13.65
CA GLY A 121 3.87 -10.80 14.56
C GLY A 121 3.38 -9.44 14.03
N ILE A 122 3.50 -9.21 12.72
CA ILE A 122 3.08 -7.96 12.08
C ILE A 122 1.61 -8.06 11.69
N SER A 123 0.81 -7.12 12.19
CA SER A 123 -0.60 -7.03 11.85
C SER A 123 -0.81 -6.39 10.48
N GLY A 124 -1.94 -6.68 9.85
CA GLY A 124 -2.22 -6.08 8.56
C GLY A 124 -3.61 -6.32 8.02
N TYR A 125 -3.82 -5.81 6.81
CA TYR A 125 -5.10 -5.78 6.14
C TYR A 125 -4.98 -6.28 4.71
N PHE A 126 -5.98 -7.02 4.24
CA PHE A 126 -6.12 -7.29 2.83
C PHE A 126 -6.97 -6.21 2.15
N TYR A 127 -6.55 -5.75 0.98
CA TYR A 127 -7.27 -4.73 0.20
C TYR A 127 -7.44 -5.14 -1.27
N GLU A 128 -8.22 -4.35 -2.02
CA GLU A 128 -8.60 -4.63 -3.42
C GLU A 128 -9.08 -6.07 -3.64
N ASN A 129 -8.50 -6.84 -4.58
CA ASN A 129 -8.98 -8.18 -4.91
C ASN A 129 -8.66 -9.22 -3.82
N ALA A 130 -7.82 -8.88 -2.84
CA ALA A 130 -7.59 -9.72 -1.66
C ALA A 130 -8.52 -9.38 -0.49
N ALA A 131 -9.24 -8.25 -0.56
CA ALA A 131 -10.04 -7.73 0.54
C ALA A 131 -11.03 -8.76 1.09
N THR A 132 -11.14 -8.81 2.42
CA THR A 132 -12.07 -9.69 3.14
C THR A 132 -13.44 -9.05 3.35
N LYS A 133 -13.54 -7.74 3.15
CA LYS A 133 -14.74 -6.92 3.32
C LYS A 133 -14.81 -5.84 2.24
N GLU A 134 -16.01 -5.45 1.86
CA GLU A 134 -16.24 -4.41 0.85
C GLU A 134 -15.61 -3.06 1.21
N ASP A 135 -15.65 -2.69 2.50
CA ASP A 135 -15.06 -1.44 3.01
C ASP A 135 -13.52 -1.44 3.00
N ARG A 136 -12.88 -2.59 2.73
CA ARG A 136 -11.41 -2.73 2.62
C ARG A 136 -10.91 -2.70 1.19
N LYS A 137 -11.78 -2.64 0.18
CA LYS A 137 -11.34 -2.60 -1.23
C LYS A 137 -10.45 -1.39 -1.52
N ASN A 138 -10.76 -0.23 -0.96
CA ASN A 138 -10.03 1.00 -1.23
C ASN A 138 -8.86 1.19 -0.25
N LEU A 139 -7.63 1.26 -0.77
CA LEU A 139 -6.43 1.49 0.03
C LEU A 139 -6.49 2.77 0.88
N ALA A 140 -7.05 3.86 0.38
CA ALA A 140 -7.17 5.10 1.14
C ALA A 140 -8.10 4.93 2.36
N THR A 141 -9.15 4.11 2.24
CA THR A 141 -10.01 3.75 3.38
C THR A 141 -9.26 2.89 4.38
N VAL A 142 -8.51 1.89 3.91
CA VAL A 142 -7.66 1.04 4.77
C VAL A 142 -6.58 1.85 5.46
N ARG A 143 -5.94 2.80 4.78
CA ARG A 143 -4.85 3.65 5.31
C ARG A 143 -5.32 4.91 6.02
N SER A 144 -6.64 5.13 6.13
CA SER A 144 -7.19 6.30 6.81
C SER A 144 -6.75 6.35 8.28
N GLY A 145 -6.30 7.52 8.72
CA GLY A 145 -5.69 7.74 10.03
C GLY A 145 -4.18 7.53 10.07
N GLU A 146 -3.58 6.97 9.01
CA GLU A 146 -2.14 6.75 8.89
C GLU A 146 -1.56 5.94 10.07
N TYR A 147 -0.26 6.06 10.33
CA TYR A 147 0.42 5.44 11.47
C TYR A 147 -0.13 5.96 12.80
N GLU A 148 -0.37 7.28 12.89
CA GLU A 148 -0.78 7.95 14.13
C GLU A 148 -2.14 7.47 14.64
N GLY A 149 -3.05 7.08 13.74
CA GLY A 149 -4.39 6.58 14.09
C GLY A 149 -4.48 5.06 14.32
N LEU A 150 -3.36 4.32 14.28
CA LEU A 150 -3.38 2.86 14.39
C LEU A 150 -3.90 2.36 15.74
N LYS A 151 -3.61 3.08 16.83
CA LYS A 151 -4.06 2.68 18.16
C LYS A 151 -5.58 2.65 18.26
N GLU A 152 -6.24 3.69 17.74
CA GLU A 152 -7.68 3.81 17.69
C GLU A 152 -8.27 2.86 16.65
N LYS A 153 -7.63 2.73 15.49
CA LYS A 153 -8.07 1.85 14.40
C LYS A 153 -8.10 0.38 14.83
N VAL A 154 -7.02 -0.13 15.42
CA VAL A 154 -6.92 -1.54 15.84
C VAL A 154 -7.86 -1.84 17.02
N ALA A 155 -8.13 -0.85 17.87
CA ALA A 155 -9.11 -0.99 18.96
C ALA A 155 -10.57 -1.02 18.46
N ASN A 156 -10.85 -0.58 17.23
CA ASN A 156 -12.18 -0.55 16.66
C ASN A 156 -12.56 -1.94 16.07
N PRO A 157 -13.65 -2.58 16.55
CA PRO A 157 -14.08 -3.89 16.05
C PRO A 157 -14.35 -3.98 14.54
N ASN A 158 -14.70 -2.87 13.90
CA ASN A 158 -14.90 -2.82 12.44
C ASN A 158 -13.57 -2.93 11.68
N TRP A 159 -12.48 -2.49 12.33
CA TRP A 159 -11.13 -2.37 11.78
C TRP A 159 -10.13 -3.35 12.39
N THR A 160 -10.60 -4.46 12.95
CA THR A 160 -9.74 -5.56 13.36
C THR A 160 -8.84 -6.03 12.20
N PRO A 161 -7.52 -6.19 12.39
CA PRO A 161 -6.61 -6.71 11.36
C PRO A 161 -7.08 -8.05 10.77
N ASP A 162 -6.79 -8.26 9.48
CA ASP A 162 -7.08 -9.53 8.80
C ASP A 162 -6.10 -10.65 9.19
N PHE A 163 -4.87 -10.27 9.54
CA PHE A 163 -3.81 -11.18 9.95
C PHE A 163 -2.93 -10.53 11.02
N GLY A 164 -2.18 -11.37 11.72
CA GLY A 164 -1.31 -10.97 12.83
C GLY A 164 -2.10 -10.67 14.11
N PRO A 165 -1.43 -10.10 15.13
CA PRO A 165 -2.07 -9.74 16.38
C PRO A 165 -3.26 -8.79 16.21
N LEU A 166 -4.32 -9.02 16.97
CA LEU A 166 -5.56 -8.24 16.86
C LEU A 166 -5.59 -7.00 17.76
N THR A 167 -4.62 -6.86 18.66
CA THR A 167 -4.53 -5.77 19.63
C THR A 167 -3.27 -4.94 19.40
N TYR A 168 -3.37 -3.64 19.70
CA TYR A 168 -2.22 -2.75 19.67
C TYR A 168 -1.13 -3.25 20.63
N ASN A 169 0.10 -3.38 20.11
CA ASN A 169 1.21 -4.00 20.82
C ASN A 169 2.55 -3.34 20.38
N PRO A 170 3.68 -3.65 21.06
CA PRO A 170 4.98 -3.04 20.72
C PRO A 170 5.44 -3.31 19.28
N GLN A 171 5.03 -4.42 18.67
CA GLN A 171 5.36 -4.71 17.26
C GLN A 171 4.60 -3.77 16.31
N ILE A 172 3.32 -3.46 16.57
CA ILE A 172 2.56 -2.46 15.80
C ILE A 172 3.12 -1.06 16.02
N GLU A 173 3.53 -0.71 17.24
CA GLU A 173 4.19 0.57 17.50
C GLU A 173 5.51 0.70 16.72
N LYS A 174 6.35 -0.32 16.75
CA LYS A 174 7.64 -0.28 16.04
C LYS A 174 7.50 -0.31 14.52
N SER A 175 6.67 -1.22 13.99
CA SER A 175 6.62 -1.53 12.56
C SER A 175 5.36 -1.05 11.84
N GLY A 176 4.37 -0.54 12.57
CA GLY A 176 3.05 -0.23 12.04
C GLY A 176 2.29 -1.50 11.61
N VAL A 177 1.47 -1.36 10.57
CA VAL A 177 0.71 -2.45 9.93
C VAL A 177 0.99 -2.49 8.43
N THR A 178 0.81 -3.64 7.80
CA THR A 178 1.03 -3.81 6.35
C THR A 178 -0.28 -4.11 5.61
N ALA A 179 -0.51 -3.44 4.49
CA ALA A 179 -1.61 -3.76 3.58
C ALA A 179 -1.13 -4.63 2.41
N ILE A 180 -1.79 -5.76 2.16
CA ILE A 180 -1.39 -6.73 1.13
C ILE A 180 -2.56 -6.93 0.16
N SER A 181 -2.31 -7.01 -1.14
CA SER A 181 -3.36 -7.22 -2.14
C SER A 181 -2.90 -8.02 -3.34
N ALA A 182 -3.87 -8.38 -4.16
CA ALA A 182 -3.69 -8.61 -5.58
C ALA A 182 -4.40 -7.52 -6.37
N ARG A 183 -3.77 -7.01 -7.42
CA ARG A 183 -4.33 -5.94 -8.25
C ARG A 183 -3.82 -5.96 -9.67
N ASP A 184 -4.54 -5.26 -10.55
CA ASP A 184 -4.07 -5.01 -11.90
C ASP A 184 -2.82 -4.11 -11.89
N PHE A 185 -2.14 -4.03 -13.04
CA PHE A 185 -1.07 -3.08 -13.25
C PHE A 185 -1.53 -1.66 -12.91
N LEU A 186 -0.69 -0.96 -12.16
CA LEU A 186 -0.90 0.43 -11.79
C LEU A 186 0.28 1.22 -12.32
N ILE A 187 -0.02 2.27 -13.09
CA ILE A 187 0.99 3.17 -13.62
C ILE A 187 0.99 4.43 -12.74
N ALA A 188 2.07 4.64 -12.00
CA ALA A 188 2.27 5.90 -11.29
C ALA A 188 2.73 6.96 -12.31
N TYR A 189 1.83 7.88 -12.66
CA TYR A 189 2.07 8.91 -13.66
C TYR A 189 2.01 10.31 -13.05
N ASN A 190 3.15 11.01 -13.02
CA ASN A 190 3.26 12.38 -12.53
C ASN A 190 3.33 13.36 -13.70
N VAL A 191 2.54 14.43 -13.65
CA VAL A 191 2.56 15.51 -14.65
C VAL A 191 3.17 16.77 -14.03
N ASN A 192 4.30 17.20 -14.58
CA ASN A 192 4.95 18.44 -14.16
C ASN A 192 4.22 19.65 -14.76
N LEU A 193 3.72 20.53 -13.89
CA LEU A 193 3.08 21.77 -14.31
C LEU A 193 4.08 22.91 -14.16
N ASN A 194 4.14 23.81 -15.16
CA ASN A 194 4.91 25.05 -15.05
C ASN A 194 4.18 26.07 -14.16
N SER A 195 4.02 25.72 -12.89
CA SER A 195 3.35 26.54 -11.87
C SER A 195 3.85 26.17 -10.49
N THR A 196 4.00 27.17 -9.62
CA THR A 196 4.24 26.97 -8.19
C THR A 196 2.94 26.85 -7.38
N SER A 197 1.77 26.97 -8.02
CA SER A 197 0.47 26.98 -7.34
C SER A 197 -0.09 25.58 -7.14
N THR A 198 0.05 25.05 -5.92
CA THR A 198 -0.59 23.78 -5.51
C THR A 198 -2.10 23.80 -5.67
N ARG A 199 -2.73 24.96 -5.46
CA ARG A 199 -4.18 25.15 -5.68
C ARG A 199 -4.59 24.88 -7.14
N ARG A 200 -3.80 25.33 -8.11
CA ARG A 200 -4.08 25.09 -9.54
C ARG A 200 -3.84 23.62 -9.90
N ALA A 201 -2.76 23.03 -9.39
CA ALA A 201 -2.48 21.62 -9.58
C ALA A 201 -3.61 20.73 -9.02
N ASN A 202 -4.08 21.02 -7.81
CA ASN A 202 -5.18 20.30 -7.18
C ASN A 202 -6.51 20.48 -7.93
N ALA A 203 -6.78 21.67 -8.48
CA ALA A 203 -7.97 21.89 -9.29
C ALA A 203 -7.99 20.95 -10.50
N ILE A 204 -6.89 20.87 -11.26
CA ILE A 204 -6.75 19.96 -12.40
C ILE A 204 -6.89 18.50 -11.94
N ALA A 205 -6.22 18.12 -10.85
CA ALA A 205 -6.30 16.76 -10.30
C ALA A 205 -7.74 16.36 -9.91
N PHE A 206 -8.53 17.30 -9.39
CA PHE A 206 -9.93 17.04 -9.06
C PHE A 206 -10.83 16.92 -10.29
N ASP A 207 -10.48 17.56 -11.41
CA ASP A 207 -11.22 17.40 -12.67
C ASP A 207 -10.94 16.04 -13.30
N ILE A 208 -9.71 15.54 -13.20
CA ILE A 208 -9.29 14.30 -13.87
C ILE A 208 -9.69 13.05 -13.06
N ARG A 209 -9.47 13.04 -11.74
CA ARG A 209 -9.66 11.82 -10.93
C ARG A 209 -11.12 11.35 -10.91
N GLU A 210 -11.36 10.05 -10.90
CA GLU A 210 -12.70 9.44 -10.86
C GLU A 210 -13.60 10.03 -9.76
N ASN A 211 -13.05 10.21 -8.56
CA ASN A 211 -13.76 10.72 -7.39
C ASN A 211 -14.14 12.22 -7.49
N GLY A 212 -13.59 12.94 -8.47
CA GLY A 212 -14.00 14.28 -8.84
C GLY A 212 -13.87 15.36 -7.75
N ARG A 213 -14.78 16.33 -7.81
CA ARG A 213 -14.90 17.50 -6.91
C ARG A 213 -16.09 17.38 -5.98
N THR A 214 -16.00 17.99 -4.81
CA THR A 214 -17.19 18.26 -3.99
C THR A 214 -18.02 19.34 -4.67
N LYS A 215 -19.33 19.11 -4.80
CA LYS A 215 -20.28 20.06 -5.37
C LYS A 215 -20.49 21.20 -4.38
N MET A 216 -20.30 22.43 -4.84
CA MET A 216 -20.39 23.63 -4.02
C MET A 216 -21.46 24.56 -4.58
N VAL A 217 -22.34 25.07 -3.71
CA VAL A 217 -23.31 26.13 -4.03
C VAL A 217 -23.11 27.26 -3.01
N ASN A 218 -22.86 28.48 -3.50
CA ASN A 218 -22.57 29.66 -2.66
C ASN A 218 -21.45 29.43 -1.62
N GLY A 219 -20.41 28.69 -2.01
CA GLY A 219 -19.26 28.41 -1.14
C GLY A 219 -19.51 27.34 -0.07
N LYS A 220 -20.68 26.68 -0.05
CA LYS A 220 -20.99 25.58 0.88
C LYS A 220 -21.11 24.25 0.13
N PRO A 221 -20.65 23.13 0.72
CA PRO A 221 -20.86 21.80 0.17
C PRO A 221 -22.35 21.50 0.08
N VAL A 222 -22.80 21.02 -1.08
CA VAL A 222 -24.12 20.40 -1.20
C VAL A 222 -24.03 19.03 -0.55
N LEU A 223 -25.00 18.68 0.29
CA LEU A 223 -25.05 17.39 0.96
C LEU A 223 -26.13 16.51 0.31
N ASP A 224 -25.89 15.20 0.25
CA ASP A 224 -26.86 14.20 -0.15
C ASP A 224 -27.84 13.88 1.00
N ALA A 225 -28.78 12.96 0.74
CA ALA A 225 -29.79 12.54 1.70
C ALA A 225 -29.21 11.90 2.99
N ASN A 226 -27.94 11.46 2.95
CA ASN A 226 -27.23 10.84 4.06
C ASN A 226 -26.32 11.86 4.79
N GLY A 227 -26.34 13.13 4.39
CA GLY A 227 -25.48 14.18 4.96
C GLY A 227 -24.04 14.15 4.44
N ASN A 228 -23.73 13.34 3.42
CA ASN A 228 -22.40 13.30 2.82
C ASN A 228 -22.28 14.36 1.71
N PRO A 229 -21.10 14.96 1.49
CA PRO A 229 -20.92 15.91 0.40
C PRO A 229 -21.20 15.28 -0.97
N GLU A 230 -22.16 15.84 -1.72
CA GLU A 230 -22.44 15.48 -3.10
C GLU A 230 -21.19 15.77 -3.96
N ARG A 231 -20.86 14.88 -4.90
CA ARG A 231 -19.67 15.01 -5.73
C ARG A 231 -20.01 15.13 -7.21
N ILE A 232 -19.27 15.99 -7.89
CA ILE A 232 -19.21 16.07 -9.35
C ILE A 232 -18.08 15.13 -9.78
N PRO A 233 -18.35 14.04 -10.51
CA PRO A 233 -17.31 13.11 -10.92
C PRO A 233 -16.31 13.75 -11.88
N GLY A 234 -15.08 13.24 -11.90
CA GLY A 234 -14.07 13.69 -12.84
C GLY A 234 -14.08 12.91 -14.16
N ASP A 235 -13.27 13.37 -15.11
CA ASP A 235 -13.24 12.90 -16.51
C ASP A 235 -12.88 11.41 -16.65
N LEU A 236 -12.15 10.84 -15.70
CA LEU A 236 -11.77 9.42 -15.71
C LEU A 236 -12.73 8.50 -14.97
N LYS A 237 -13.93 8.97 -14.58
CA LYS A 237 -14.93 8.07 -14.00
C LYS A 237 -15.38 7.04 -15.03
N ARG A 238 -15.24 5.76 -14.68
CA ARG A 238 -15.69 4.62 -15.49
C ARG A 238 -17.17 4.33 -15.30
#